data_AF-A0A497C9Y2-F1
#
_entry.id   AF-A0A497C9Y2-F1
#
_cell.length_a   1.000
_cell.length_b   1.000
_cell.length_c   1.000
_cell.angle_alpha   90.00
_cell.angle_beta   90.00
_cell.angle_gamma   90.00
#
_symmetry.space_group_name_H-M   'P 1'
#
loop_
_entity.id
_entity.type
_entity.pdbx_description
1 polymer ?
#
loop_
_entity_poly.entity_id
_entity_poly.type
_entity_poly.pdbx_seq_one_letter_code
_entity_poly.pdbx_strand_id
1 'polypeptide(L)' 'PGDTVLIHFGGSGSEVEICRQFKRNFITAEIDEKYYKMIIDRLNSGKIRDKYRLEFRQRENVGMQPLLLEKQEEYDT' A
#
# COMPACT_ATOMS: atom_id res chain seq x y z
N PRO A 1 -7.30 5.13 22.85
CA PRO A 1 -5.90 5.60 22.74
C PRO A 1 -5.05 4.89 23.79
N GLY A 2 -3.80 4.52 23.49
CA GLY A 2 -2.96 3.75 24.43
C GLY A 2 -3.14 2.22 24.37
N ASP A 3 -4.19 1.72 23.70
CA ASP A 3 -4.33 0.28 23.42
C ASP A 3 -3.17 -0.24 22.57
N THR A 4 -2.85 -1.53 22.71
CA THR A 4 -1.79 -2.19 21.95
C THR A 4 -2.38 -3.04 20.83
N VAL A 5 -1.95 -2.80 19.60
CA VAL A 5 -2.36 -3.54 18.40
C VAL A 5 -1.25 -4.49 17.96
N LEU A 6 -1.57 -5.77 17.77
CA LEU A 6 -0.65 -6.75 17.19
C LEU A 6 -0.93 -6.92 15.69
N ILE A 7 0.07 -6.62 14.86
CA ILE A 7 0.02 -6.70 13.40
C ILE A 7 0.95 -7.83 12.95
N HIS A 8 0.38 -8.99 12.61
CA HIS A 8 1.18 -10.18 12.26
C HIS A 8 1.93 -10.03 10.93
N PHE A 9 1.37 -9.27 9.98
CA PHE A 9 1.94 -9.06 8.65
C PHE A 9 2.00 -7.56 8.37
N GLY A 10 3.18 -6.96 8.60
CA GLY A 10 3.37 -5.52 8.52
C GLY A 10 3.21 -4.95 7.11
N GLY A 11 3.56 -5.72 6.07
CA GLY A 11 3.47 -5.31 4.68
C GLY A 11 4.13 -3.95 4.42
N SER A 12 3.41 -3.01 3.80
CA SER A 12 3.90 -1.65 3.55
C SER A 12 3.84 -0.70 4.76
N GLY A 13 3.46 -1.20 5.94
CA GLY A 13 3.38 -0.42 7.17
C GLY A 13 2.18 0.54 7.24
N SER A 14 1.11 0.30 6.48
CA SER A 14 -0.09 1.16 6.51
C SER A 14 -0.79 1.11 7.87
N GLU A 15 -0.99 -0.07 8.45
CA GLU A 15 -1.61 -0.21 9.77
C GLU A 15 -0.76 0.41 10.88
N VAL A 16 0.57 0.30 10.76
CA VAL A 16 1.55 0.92 11.66
C VAL A 16 1.43 2.45 11.66
N GLU A 17 1.32 3.06 10.47
CA GLU A 17 1.12 4.50 10.35
C GLU A 17 -0.20 4.96 10.97
N ILE A 18 -1.29 4.24 10.72
CA ILE A 18 -2.59 4.52 11.33
C ILE A 18 -2.50 4.43 12.86
N CYS A 19 -1.90 3.36 13.41
CA CYS A 19 -1.71 3.23 14.86
C CYS A 19 -0.99 4.44 15.47
N ARG A 20 0.06 4.94 14.78
CA ARG A 20 0.79 6.13 15.21
C ARG A 20 -0.05 7.40 15.16
N GLN A 21 -0.76 7.67 14.06
CA GLN A 21 -1.65 8.84 13.93
C GLN A 21 -2.70 8.88 15.04
N PHE A 22 -3.21 7.71 15.41
CA PHE A 22 -4.24 7.52 16.40
C PHE A 22 -3.71 7.34 17.84
N LYS A 23 -2.41 7.46 18.08
CA LYS A 23 -1.78 7.32 19.42
C LYS A 23 -2.10 5.96 20.07
N ARG A 24 -2.00 4.88 19.30
CA ARG A 24 -2.03 3.49 19.78
C ARG A 24 -0.60 2.96 19.83
N ASN A 25 -0.34 2.07 20.78
CA ASN A 25 0.88 1.25 20.77
C ASN A 25 0.71 0.14 19.73
N PHE A 26 1.79 -0.34 19.14
CA PHE A 26 1.72 -1.44 18.18
C PHE A 26 2.96 -2.34 18.27
N ILE A 27 2.75 -3.62 17.95
CA ILE A 27 3.80 -4.61 17.71
C ILE A 27 3.54 -5.15 16.31
N THR A 28 4.56 -5.17 15.46
CA THR A 28 4.42 -5.66 14.09
C THR A 28 5.57 -6.58 13.71
N ALA A 29 5.29 -7.59 12.88
CA ALA A 29 6.28 -8.47 12.29
C ALA A 29 6.17 -8.44 10.76
N GLU A 30 7.32 -8.53 10.09
CA GLU A 30 7.39 -8.64 8.64
C GLU A 30 8.61 -9.51 8.30
N ILE A 31 8.42 -10.49 7.41
CA ILE A 31 9.46 -11.47 7.07
C ILE A 31 10.38 -10.94 5.96
N ASP A 32 9.84 -10.13 5.05
CA ASP A 32 10.59 -9.59 3.93
C ASP A 32 11.33 -8.31 4.33
N GLU A 33 12.67 -8.35 4.20
CA GLU A 33 13.57 -7.24 4.56
C GLU A 33 13.24 -5.93 3.83
N LYS A 34 12.75 -6.00 2.58
CA LYS A 34 12.34 -4.82 1.81
C LYS A 34 11.16 -4.11 2.47
N TYR A 35 10.16 -4.88 2.90
CA TYR A 35 8.97 -4.37 3.58
C TYR A 35 9.30 -3.91 4.99
N TYR A 36 10.17 -4.63 5.73
CA TYR A 36 10.73 -4.14 6.99
C TYR A 36 11.38 -2.75 6.83
N LYS A 37 12.29 -2.57 5.86
CA LYS A 37 12.92 -1.27 5.59
C LYS A 37 11.89 -0.19 5.22
N MET A 38 10.85 -0.56 4.49
CA MET A 38 9.75 0.35 4.14
C MET A 38 9.00 0.83 5.39
N ILE A 39 8.69 -0.07 6.33
CA ILE A 39 8.04 0.26 7.60
C ILE A 39 8.91 1.23 8.42
N ILE A 40 10.22 0.95 8.55
CA ILE A 40 11.16 1.81 9.27
C ILE A 40 11.25 3.20 8.62
N ASP A 41 11.39 3.26 7.29
CA ASP A 41 11.42 4.53 6.56
C ASP A 41 10.14 5.35 6.81
N ARG A 42 8.98 4.68 6.77
CA ARG A 42 7.66 5.29 6.98
C ARG A 42 7.47 5.76 8.41
N LEU A 43 7.96 5.04 9.41
CA LEU A 43 7.97 5.48 10.81
C LEU A 43 8.82 6.73 11.01
N ASN A 44 9.89 6.91 10.24
CA ASN A 44 10.73 8.10 10.36
C ASN A 44 10.16 9.32 9.62
N SER A 45 9.55 9.12 8.44
CA SER A 45 9.07 10.21 7.57
C SER A 45 7.57 10.52 7.70
N GLY A 46 6.75 9.60 8.18
CA GLY A 46 5.28 9.67 8.14
C GLY A 46 4.69 9.55 6.73
N LYS A 47 5.47 9.05 5.75
CA LYS A 47 5.04 8.86 4.36
C LYS A 47 5.80 7.70 3.70
N ILE A 48 5.17 7.01 2.75
CA ILE A 48 5.88 6.07 1.87
C ILE A 48 6.84 6.87 0.97
N ARG A 49 8.12 6.49 0.95
CA ARG A 49 9.12 7.10 0.05
C ARG A 49 8.89 6.68 -1.39
N ASP A 50 9.18 7.57 -2.34
CA ASP A 50 8.93 7.36 -3.76
C ASP A 50 9.65 6.13 -4.33
N LYS A 51 10.83 5.77 -3.80
CA LYS A 51 11.57 4.55 -4.17
C LYS A 51 10.79 3.25 -3.99
N TYR A 52 9.72 3.26 -3.21
CA TYR A 52 8.85 2.11 -2.99
C TYR A 52 7.59 2.13 -3.86
N ARG A 53 7.30 3.25 -4.53
CA ARG A 53 6.17 3.34 -5.44
C ARG A 53 6.50 2.54 -6.69
N LEU A 54 5.50 1.82 -7.20
CA LEU A 54 5.62 1.16 -8.48
C LEU A 54 5.75 2.24 -9.55
N GLU A 55 6.80 2.16 -10.35
CA GLU A 55 6.89 2.93 -11.58
C GLU A 55 5.85 2.39 -12.54
N PHE A 56 4.74 3.12 -12.69
CA PHE A 56 3.86 2.91 -13.82
C PHE A 56 4.63 3.38 -15.05
N ARG A 57 5.29 2.45 -15.75
CA ARG A 57 5.66 2.71 -17.14
C ARG A 57 4.38 3.12 -17.84
N GLN A 58 4.37 4.30 -18.46
CA GLN A 58 3.39 4.59 -19.48
C GLN A 58 3.51 3.44 -20.49
N ARG A 59 2.57 2.50 -20.45
CA ARG A 59 2.38 1.61 -21.58
C ARG A 59 2.05 2.58 -22.71
N GLU A 60 2.88 2.64 -23.75
CA GLU A 60 2.35 3.09 -25.03
C GLU A 60 1.03 2.35 -25.25
N ASN A 61 0.03 3.03 -25.80
CA ASN A 61 -1.34 2.53 -25.99
C ASN A 61 -1.37 1.16 -26.73
N VAL A 62 -1.03 0.07 -26.05
CA VAL A 62 -1.22 -1.28 -26.55
C VAL A 62 -2.62 -1.65 -26.11
N GLY A 63 -3.58 -1.18 -26.92
CA GLY A 63 -4.97 -1.62 -26.96
C GLY A 63 -5.71 -1.45 -25.63
N MET A 64 -6.67 -0.52 -25.62
CA MET A 64 -7.81 -0.58 -24.72
C MET A 64 -8.25 -2.05 -24.53
N GLN A 65 -8.24 -2.55 -23.29
CA GLN A 65 -8.53 -3.96 -23.03
C GLN A 65 -9.91 -4.28 -23.63
N PRO A 66 -10.03 -5.25 -24.57
CA PRO A 66 -11.28 -5.52 -25.28
C PRO A 66 -12.46 -5.78 -24.34
N LEU A 67 -12.18 -6.44 -23.22
CA LEU A 67 -13.14 -6.75 -22.15
C LEU A 67 -13.83 -5.51 -21.54
N LEU A 68 -13.17 -4.35 -21.59
CA LEU A 68 -13.70 -3.09 -21.07
C LEU A 68 -14.64 -2.40 -22.08
N LEU A 69 -14.42 -2.64 -23.38
CA LEU A 69 -15.27 -2.13 -24.46
C LEU A 69 -16.58 -2.92 -24.56
N GLU A 70 -16.49 -4.26 -24.48
CA GLU A 70 -17.65 -5.16 -24.51
C GLU A 70 -18.62 -4.86 -23.36
N LYS A 71 -18.09 -4.58 -22.16
CA LYS A 71 -18.91 -4.15 -21.03
C LYS A 71 -19.60 -2.81 -21.29
N GLN A 72 -18.93 -1.86 -21.94
CA GLN A 72 -19.51 -0.56 -22.22
C GLN A 72 -20.69 -0.69 -23.19
N GLU A 73 -20.57 -1.52 -24.23
CA GLU A 73 -21.65 -1.80 -25.18
C GLU A 73 -22.85 -2.50 -24.53
N GLU A 74 -22.62 -3.41 -23.58
CA GLU A 74 -23.70 -4.08 -22.83
C GLU A 74 -24.50 -3.13 -21.93
N TYR A 75 -23.88 -2.08 -21.38
CA TYR A 75 -24.57 -1.07 -20.57
C TYR A 75 -25.26 0.03 -21.39
N ASP A 76 -24.90 0.18 -22.68
CA ASP A 76 -25.46 1.17 -23.60
C ASP A 76 -26.63 0.64 -24.45
N THR A 77 -26.98 -0.66 -24.33
CA THR A 77 -28.20 -1.30 -24.87
C THR A 77 -29.28 -1.49 -23.81
#